data_AF-A0A444V4F1-F1
#
_entry.id   AF-A0A444V4F1-F1
#
_cell.length_a   1.000
_cell.length_b   1.000
_cell.length_c   1.000
_cell.angle_alpha   90.00
_cell.angle_beta   90.00
_cell.angle_gamma   90.00
#
_symmetry.space_group_name_H-M   'P 1'
#
loop_
_entity.id
_entity.type
_entity.pdbx_description
1 polymer ?
#
loop_
_entity_poly.entity_id
_entity_poly.type
_entity_poly.pdbx_seq_one_letter_code
_entity_poly.pdbx_strand_id
1 'polypeptide(L)'
;MSITDCSTAADPAVLNNLTMSITDCSTAADPAVLNNLTMSTIDCSTAADPAVLNNLTMSTIDCSTAADPAVLNNLTMSITDCSTAADPAVLNNLTMSITDCSTAADPAVLNNLTMSITDCSTAADPAVLNNLTMSITDCSTAADPAVLNNLTMSITDCSTAADPAVLNNLTMSITDCSTAADPAVLNNLTMSITDCSTAADPAVLNNLTMSITDCSTAADPAVLNNLTMSITDCSTAADPAVLNNLTMSITDCSTAADPAVLNNLTMSITDCSTAADPAVLNNLTMSITDCSTAADPAVLNNLFTSFQKHLHNP
;
A
#
# COMPACT_ATOMS: atom_id res chain seq x y z
N MET A 1 14.77 27.13 24.78
CA MET A 1 13.82 27.89 25.62
C MET A 1 12.78 26.91 26.12
N SER A 2 12.34 27.03 27.38
CA SER A 2 11.26 26.21 27.95
C SER A 2 10.06 27.09 28.21
N ILE A 3 8.87 26.69 27.74
CA ILE A 3 7.61 27.40 27.96
C ILE A 3 6.57 26.40 28.47
N THR A 4 5.76 26.82 29.43
CA THR A 4 4.68 26.01 30.02
C THR A 4 3.45 26.90 30.20
N ASP A 5 2.25 26.32 30.11
CA ASP A 5 0.97 27.00 30.34
C ASP A 5 0.78 28.26 29.49
N CYS A 6 0.72 28.09 28.16
CA CYS A 6 0.65 29.23 27.23
C CYS A 6 -0.52 29.15 26.24
N SER A 7 -1.02 30.31 25.80
CA SER A 7 -1.91 30.34 24.64
C SER A 7 -1.09 30.15 23.35
N THR A 8 -0.03 30.94 23.19
CA THR A 8 0.87 30.88 22.02
C THR A 8 2.31 31.08 22.48
N ALA A 9 3.19 30.13 22.18
CA ALA A 9 4.59 30.19 22.65
C ALA A 9 5.47 31.05 21.73
N ALA A 10 5.26 30.99 20.41
CA ALA A 10 5.99 31.80 19.43
C ALA A 10 5.14 32.15 18.19
N ASP A 11 4.83 33.44 18.03
CA ASP A 11 4.20 34.03 16.83
C ASP A 11 4.94 35.33 16.37
N PRO A 12 6.20 35.24 15.91
CA PRO A 12 6.83 36.31 15.15
C PRO A 12 6.71 36.04 13.63
N ALA A 13 6.76 37.08 12.81
CA ALA A 13 6.69 36.91 11.34
C ALA A 13 7.74 35.95 10.76
N VAL A 14 8.95 35.90 11.34
CA VAL A 14 10.00 34.94 10.97
C VAL A 14 10.73 34.47 12.21
N LEU A 15 10.96 33.17 12.32
CA LEU A 15 11.73 32.57 13.40
C LEU A 15 12.82 31.65 12.81
N ASN A 16 14.04 31.78 13.33
CA ASN A 16 15.20 31.04 12.81
C ASN A 16 16.08 30.52 13.93
N ASN A 17 16.66 29.34 13.75
CA ASN A 17 17.72 28.77 14.58
C ASN A 17 17.34 28.68 16.07
N LEU A 18 16.27 27.96 16.34
CA LEU A 18 15.71 27.89 17.69
C LEU A 18 15.69 26.46 18.22
N THR A 19 15.78 26.34 19.54
CA THR A 19 15.53 25.08 20.26
C THR A 19 14.50 25.36 21.34
N MET A 20 13.36 24.68 21.29
CA MET A 20 12.23 24.90 22.20
C MET A 20 11.75 23.60 22.84
N SER A 21 11.32 23.70 24.10
CA SER A 21 10.56 22.69 24.81
C SER A 21 9.29 23.37 25.31
N ILE A 22 8.14 22.88 24.89
CA ILE A 22 6.84 23.51 25.17
C ILE A 22 5.91 22.46 25.76
N THR A 23 5.18 22.83 26.80
CA THR A 23 4.22 21.94 27.49
C THR A 23 2.95 22.71 27.80
N ASP A 24 1.78 22.07 27.70
CA ASP A 24 0.50 22.66 28.06
C ASP A 24 0.22 23.99 27.32
N CYS A 25 0.27 23.96 25.99
CA CYS A 25 0.04 25.15 25.18
C CYS A 25 -1.04 24.96 24.11
N SER A 26 -1.88 25.96 23.86
CA SER A 26 -2.82 25.87 22.73
C SER A 26 -2.05 25.79 21.41
N THR A 27 -1.13 26.73 21.16
CA THR A 27 -0.28 26.74 19.96
C THR A 27 1.19 26.92 20.32
N ALA A 28 2.05 25.98 19.95
CA ALA A 28 3.47 26.09 20.27
C ALA A 28 4.22 27.05 19.32
N ALA A 29 4.02 26.96 18.01
CA ALA A 29 4.64 27.87 17.04
C ALA A 29 3.72 28.19 15.85
N ASP A 30 3.46 29.47 15.60
CA ASP A 30 2.70 29.99 14.45
C ASP A 30 3.37 31.23 13.82
N PRO A 31 4.64 31.15 13.36
CA PRO A 31 5.25 32.21 12.58
C PRO A 31 4.91 32.09 11.09
N ALA A 32 4.89 33.17 10.32
CA ALA A 32 4.70 33.05 8.87
C ALA A 32 5.81 32.21 8.17
N VAL A 33 7.05 32.30 8.65
CA VAL A 33 8.16 31.45 8.18
C VAL A 33 9.01 30.97 9.35
N LEU A 34 9.32 29.68 9.35
CA LEU A 34 10.16 29.04 10.35
C LEU A 34 11.28 28.23 9.69
N ASN A 35 12.54 28.52 10.04
CA ASN A 35 13.67 27.72 9.56
C ASN A 35 14.58 27.23 10.69
N ASN A 36 15.13 26.03 10.52
CA ASN A 36 16.14 25.46 11.41
C ASN A 36 15.64 25.41 12.87
N LEU A 37 14.55 24.68 13.10
CA LEU A 37 13.95 24.53 14.42
C LEU A 37 14.24 23.14 14.96
N THR A 38 14.54 23.05 16.25
CA THR A 38 14.43 21.82 17.02
C THR A 38 13.38 22.04 18.10
N MET A 39 12.31 21.24 18.10
CA MET A 39 11.19 21.46 19.01
C MET A 39 10.73 20.16 19.66
N SER A 40 10.44 20.23 20.95
CA SER A 40 9.73 19.20 21.69
C SER A 40 8.43 19.80 22.23
N THR A 41 7.29 19.18 21.96
CA THR A 41 5.99 19.59 22.50
C THR A 41 5.30 18.44 23.21
N ILE A 42 4.59 18.76 24.29
CA ILE A 42 3.73 17.84 25.04
C ILE A 42 2.42 18.58 25.34
N ASP A 43 1.28 17.90 25.24
CA ASP A 43 -0.02 18.44 25.63
C ASP A 43 -0.34 19.78 24.94
N CYS A 44 -0.32 19.79 23.60
CA CYS A 44 -0.64 21.00 22.82
C CYS A 44 -1.84 20.81 21.89
N SER A 45 -2.64 21.85 21.65
CA SER A 45 -3.66 21.72 20.59
C SER A 45 -2.99 21.67 19.22
N THR A 46 -2.07 22.60 18.95
CA THR A 46 -1.28 22.62 17.71
C THR A 46 0.21 22.83 18.02
N ALA A 47 1.08 21.93 17.56
CA ALA A 47 2.52 22.06 17.83
C ALA A 47 3.20 23.05 16.85
N ALA A 48 2.92 22.98 15.54
CA ALA A 48 3.44 23.93 14.56
C ALA A 48 2.44 24.24 13.44
N ASP A 49 2.14 25.53 13.22
CA ASP A 49 1.26 26.02 12.14
C ASP A 49 1.86 27.22 11.34
N PRO A 50 3.12 27.16 10.86
CA PRO A 50 3.66 28.23 10.05
C PRO A 50 3.23 28.13 8.58
N ALA A 51 3.11 29.24 7.85
CA ALA A 51 2.83 29.14 6.40
C ALA A 51 3.94 28.40 5.63
N VAL A 52 5.20 28.56 6.03
CA VAL A 52 6.35 27.81 5.47
C VAL A 52 7.29 27.36 6.58
N LEU A 53 7.67 26.08 6.53
CA LEU A 53 8.59 25.49 7.48
C LEU A 53 9.68 24.66 6.80
N ASN A 54 10.93 25.00 7.08
CA ASN A 54 12.08 24.33 6.52
C ASN A 54 13.04 23.85 7.61
N ASN A 55 13.62 22.67 7.42
CA ASN A 55 14.67 22.12 8.30
C ASN A 55 14.19 22.03 9.77
N LEU A 56 13.12 21.28 10.01
CA LEU A 56 12.60 21.04 11.36
C LEU A 56 12.98 19.63 11.85
N THR A 57 13.41 19.57 13.11
CA THR A 57 13.46 18.35 13.90
C THR A 57 12.45 18.49 15.03
N MET A 58 11.41 17.65 15.05
CA MET A 58 10.32 17.77 16.02
C MET A 58 10.02 16.47 16.73
N SER A 59 9.73 16.56 18.02
CA SER A 59 9.11 15.50 18.80
C SER A 59 7.82 16.04 19.41
N THR A 60 6.69 15.38 19.18
CA THR A 60 5.39 15.82 19.72
C THR A 60 4.68 14.65 20.39
N ILE A 61 4.11 14.89 21.56
CA ILE A 61 3.31 13.92 22.31
C ILE A 61 1.98 14.59 22.70
N ASP A 62 0.89 13.84 22.64
CA ASP A 62 -0.44 14.26 23.13
C ASP A 62 -0.89 15.60 22.52
N CYS A 63 -0.81 15.73 21.19
CA CYS A 63 -1.25 16.93 20.49
C CYS A 63 -2.49 16.70 19.61
N SER A 64 -3.39 17.67 19.48
CA SER A 64 -4.47 17.51 18.48
C SER A 64 -3.88 17.50 17.07
N THR A 65 -3.03 18.48 16.74
CA THR A 65 -2.31 18.56 15.46
C THR A 65 -0.82 18.81 15.70
N ALA A 66 0.06 17.96 15.17
CA ALA A 66 1.50 18.15 15.33
C ALA A 66 2.07 19.17 14.31
N ALA A 67 1.72 19.09 13.03
CA ALA A 67 2.15 20.07 12.03
C ALA A 67 1.07 20.38 10.98
N ASP A 68 0.70 21.65 10.79
CA ASP A 68 -0.24 22.12 9.75
C ASP A 68 0.29 23.27 8.86
N PRO A 69 1.53 23.24 8.36
CA PRO A 69 2.04 24.33 7.54
C PRO A 69 1.56 24.26 6.10
N ALA A 70 1.38 25.37 5.39
CA ALA A 70 1.03 25.28 3.96
C ALA A 70 2.13 24.55 3.14
N VAL A 71 3.41 24.74 3.49
CA VAL A 71 4.54 24.04 2.86
C VAL A 71 5.55 23.59 3.90
N LEU A 72 5.98 22.33 3.77
CA LEU A 72 6.94 21.70 4.67
C LEU A 72 8.09 21.04 3.91
N ASN A 73 9.34 21.41 4.20
CA ASN A 73 10.52 20.84 3.54
C ASN A 73 11.64 20.42 4.50
N ASN A 74 12.24 19.26 4.24
CA ASN A 74 13.43 18.74 4.92
C ASN A 74 13.22 18.53 6.42
N LEU A 75 12.43 17.52 6.79
CA LEU A 75 12.02 17.32 8.18
C LEU A 75 12.36 15.95 8.74
N THR A 76 12.53 15.93 10.06
CA THR A 76 12.56 14.70 10.87
C THR A 76 11.57 14.85 12.02
N MET A 77 10.52 14.04 12.06
CA MET A 77 9.47 14.12 13.09
C MET A 77 9.27 12.79 13.79
N SER A 78 9.06 12.86 15.11
CA SER A 78 8.59 11.76 15.95
C SER A 78 7.29 12.21 16.62
N ILE A 79 6.19 11.53 16.34
CA ILE A 79 4.85 11.97 16.74
C ILE A 79 4.15 10.80 17.43
N THR A 80 3.57 11.06 18.60
CA THR A 80 2.88 10.04 19.41
C THR A 80 1.59 10.62 19.97
N ASP A 81 0.51 9.82 19.99
CA ASP A 81 -0.77 10.17 20.61
C ASP A 81 -1.39 11.47 20.07
N CYS A 82 -1.35 11.66 18.75
CA CYS A 82 -1.93 12.84 18.10
C CYS A 82 -3.21 12.53 17.32
N SER A 83 -4.14 13.48 17.21
CA SER A 83 -5.26 13.27 16.27
C SER A 83 -4.76 13.31 14.83
N THR A 84 -3.99 14.35 14.49
CA THR A 84 -3.38 14.52 13.16
C THR A 84 -1.88 14.80 13.30
N ALA A 85 -1.04 13.97 12.67
CA ALA A 85 0.40 14.16 12.73
C ALA A 85 0.92 15.23 11.74
N ALA A 86 0.47 15.22 10.47
CA ALA A 86 0.82 16.26 9.51
C ALA A 86 -0.28 16.50 8.46
N ASP A 87 -0.72 17.76 8.28
CA ASP A 87 -1.70 18.15 7.25
C ASP A 87 -1.28 19.35 6.34
N PRO A 88 -0.06 19.38 5.79
CA PRO A 88 0.35 20.51 4.94
C PRO A 88 -0.29 20.47 3.55
N ALA A 89 -0.30 21.57 2.78
CA ALA A 89 -0.66 21.43 1.37
C ALA A 89 0.40 20.65 0.56
N VAL A 90 1.69 20.81 0.92
CA VAL A 90 2.83 20.15 0.25
C VAL A 90 3.87 19.70 1.27
N LEU A 91 4.29 18.44 1.15
CA LEU A 91 5.31 17.79 1.98
C LEU A 91 6.48 17.27 1.13
N ASN A 92 7.70 17.75 1.36
CA ASN A 92 8.90 17.28 0.62
C ASN A 92 10.09 16.91 1.52
N ASN A 93 10.74 15.79 1.22
CA ASN A 93 12.00 15.34 1.83
C ASN A 93 11.87 15.10 3.35
N LEU A 94 11.10 14.08 3.73
CA LEU A 94 10.79 13.81 5.13
C LEU A 94 11.22 12.44 5.63
N THR A 95 11.51 12.40 6.93
CA THR A 95 11.58 11.17 7.72
C THR A 95 10.62 11.30 8.90
N MET A 96 9.60 10.46 8.98
CA MET A 96 8.61 10.50 10.06
C MET A 96 8.47 9.15 10.76
N SER A 97 8.35 9.19 12.08
CA SER A 97 7.90 8.08 12.91
C SER A 97 6.62 8.52 13.61
N ILE A 98 5.52 7.82 13.38
CA ILE A 98 4.19 8.18 13.89
C ILE A 98 3.60 6.97 14.60
N THR A 99 3.06 7.18 15.79
CA THR A 99 2.47 6.12 16.61
C THR A 99 1.18 6.63 17.24
N ASP A 100 0.16 5.78 17.34
CA ASP A 100 -1.10 6.06 18.04
C ASP A 100 -1.80 7.34 17.57
N CYS A 101 -1.86 7.55 16.25
CA CYS A 101 -2.51 8.73 15.67
C CYS A 101 -3.80 8.40 14.91
N SER A 102 -4.79 9.28 14.91
CA SER A 102 -5.97 9.03 14.05
C SER A 102 -5.59 9.11 12.56
N THR A 103 -4.88 10.19 12.17
CA THR A 103 -4.38 10.39 10.82
C THR A 103 -2.89 10.72 10.84
N ALA A 104 -2.06 9.94 10.16
CA ALA A 104 -0.61 10.16 10.13
C ALA A 104 -0.20 11.28 9.15
N ALA A 105 -0.72 11.28 7.91
CA ALA A 105 -0.49 12.37 6.95
C ALA A 105 -1.63 12.53 5.94
N ASP A 106 -2.12 13.76 5.74
CA ASP A 106 -3.18 14.07 4.73
C ASP A 106 -2.90 15.29 3.80
N PRO A 107 -1.68 15.48 3.28
CA PRO A 107 -1.42 16.65 2.44
C PRO A 107 -1.87 16.45 1.00
N ALA A 108 -2.09 17.52 0.23
CA ALA A 108 -2.42 17.35 -1.19
C ALA A 108 -1.30 16.64 -1.99
N VAL A 109 -0.02 16.85 -1.63
CA VAL A 109 1.13 16.23 -2.32
C VAL A 109 2.23 15.82 -1.34
N LEU A 110 2.69 14.56 -1.44
CA LEU A 110 3.89 14.03 -0.78
C LEU A 110 4.98 13.67 -1.79
N ASN A 111 6.20 14.17 -1.60
CA ASN A 111 7.36 13.73 -2.38
C ASN A 111 8.59 13.41 -1.53
N ASN A 112 9.28 12.32 -1.86
CA ASN A 112 10.56 11.90 -1.27
C ASN A 112 10.48 11.67 0.25
N LEU A 113 9.82 10.60 0.70
CA LEU A 113 9.64 10.33 2.13
C LEU A 113 10.10 8.94 2.55
N THR A 114 10.47 8.87 3.82
CA THR A 114 10.56 7.64 4.60
C THR A 114 9.64 7.75 5.80
N MET A 115 8.64 6.88 5.92
CA MET A 115 7.68 6.90 7.03
C MET A 115 7.60 5.54 7.71
N SER A 116 7.54 5.56 9.04
CA SER A 116 7.14 4.42 9.88
C SER A 116 5.90 4.83 10.63
N ILE A 117 4.81 4.08 10.45
CA ILE A 117 3.49 4.39 11.01
C ILE A 117 2.97 3.15 11.73
N THR A 118 2.49 3.33 12.95
CA THR A 118 1.99 2.24 13.80
C THR A 118 0.73 2.68 14.53
N ASP A 119 -0.26 1.80 14.64
CA ASP A 119 -1.48 2.03 15.42
C ASP A 119 -2.27 3.28 14.99
N CYS A 120 -2.39 3.49 13.66
CA CYS A 120 -3.15 4.61 13.10
C CYS A 120 -4.48 4.19 12.47
N SER A 121 -5.51 5.04 12.53
CA SER A 121 -6.72 4.76 11.73
C SER A 121 -6.40 4.89 10.23
N THR A 122 -5.79 6.00 9.84
CA THR A 122 -5.35 6.26 8.46
C THR A 122 -3.87 6.65 8.45
N ALA A 123 -3.05 5.90 7.73
CA ALA A 123 -1.63 6.18 7.63
C ALA A 123 -1.30 7.30 6.62
N ALA A 124 -1.86 7.27 5.41
CA ALA A 124 -1.69 8.36 4.44
C ALA A 124 -2.87 8.47 3.44
N ASP A 125 -3.40 9.69 3.23
CA ASP A 125 -4.46 9.96 2.23
C ASP A 125 -4.22 11.18 1.29
N PRO A 126 -3.01 11.38 0.74
CA PRO A 126 -2.76 12.55 -0.11
C PRO A 126 -3.44 12.45 -1.49
N ALA A 127 -3.60 13.54 -2.23
CA ALA A 127 -4.03 13.39 -3.63
C ALA A 127 -2.95 12.68 -4.49
N VAL A 128 -1.67 12.94 -4.22
CA VAL A 128 -0.54 12.37 -4.97
C VAL A 128 0.63 12.00 -4.07
N LEU A 129 1.16 10.80 -4.27
CA LEU A 129 2.29 10.22 -3.53
C LEU A 129 3.41 9.82 -4.49
N ASN A 130 4.60 10.42 -4.39
CA ASN A 130 5.75 10.09 -5.27
C ASN A 130 7.07 9.86 -4.53
N ASN A 131 7.77 8.77 -4.87
CA ASN A 131 9.10 8.42 -4.34
C ASN A 131 9.11 8.19 -2.82
N LEU A 132 8.44 7.14 -2.36
CA LEU A 132 8.35 6.85 -0.92
C LEU A 132 8.88 5.48 -0.53
N THR A 133 9.31 5.40 0.73
CA THR A 133 9.48 4.17 1.47
C THR A 133 8.60 4.23 2.71
N MET A 134 7.63 3.32 2.86
CA MET A 134 6.72 3.29 4.01
C MET A 134 6.73 1.93 4.69
N SER A 135 6.72 1.94 6.02
CA SER A 135 6.41 0.78 6.86
C SER A 135 5.17 1.12 7.67
N ILE A 136 4.12 0.34 7.53
CA ILE A 136 2.82 0.59 8.15
C ILE A 136 2.38 -0.66 8.88
N THR A 137 1.95 -0.52 10.14
CA THR A 137 1.56 -1.65 10.99
C THR A 137 0.32 -1.28 11.80
N ASP A 138 -0.62 -2.21 11.94
CA ASP A 138 -1.81 -2.06 12.78
C ASP A 138 -2.67 -0.84 12.39
N CYS A 139 -2.91 -0.65 11.09
CA CYS A 139 -3.74 0.45 10.59
C CYS A 139 -5.08 0.00 10.01
N SER A 140 -6.13 0.82 10.13
CA SER A 140 -7.37 0.51 9.39
C SER A 140 -7.13 0.67 7.88
N THR A 141 -6.58 1.81 7.47
CA THR A 141 -6.22 2.10 6.08
C THR A 141 -4.77 2.55 5.99
N ALA A 142 -3.95 1.83 5.22
CA ALA A 142 -2.53 2.16 5.07
C ALA A 142 -2.26 3.26 4.02
N ALA A 143 -2.91 3.22 2.84
CA ALA A 143 -2.81 4.30 1.85
C ALA A 143 -4.02 4.37 0.92
N ASP A 144 -4.65 5.55 0.76
CA ASP A 144 -5.76 5.76 -0.19
C ASP A 144 -5.66 6.99 -1.14
N PRO A 145 -4.48 7.33 -1.68
CA PRO A 145 -4.37 8.51 -2.53
C PRO A 145 -4.87 8.27 -3.94
N ALA A 146 -5.25 9.32 -4.67
CA ALA A 146 -5.68 9.15 -6.07
C ALA A 146 -4.57 8.55 -6.97
N VAL A 147 -3.29 8.89 -6.71
CA VAL A 147 -2.15 8.40 -7.49
C VAL A 147 -0.94 8.08 -6.62
N LEU A 148 -0.38 6.88 -6.78
CA LEU A 148 0.94 6.47 -6.25
C LEU A 148 1.93 6.22 -7.39
N ASN A 149 3.13 6.81 -7.30
CA ASN A 149 4.24 6.45 -8.19
C ASN A 149 5.57 6.23 -7.45
N ASN A 150 6.30 5.19 -7.85
CA ASN A 150 7.65 4.88 -7.36
C ASN A 150 7.71 4.65 -5.83
N LEU A 151 7.06 3.58 -5.34
CA LEU A 151 7.05 3.29 -3.90
C LEU A 151 7.64 1.94 -3.55
N THR A 152 8.18 1.88 -2.34
CA THR A 152 8.43 0.64 -1.60
C THR A 152 7.58 0.67 -0.33
N MET A 153 6.67 -0.29 -0.15
CA MET A 153 5.80 -0.35 1.02
C MET A 153 5.88 -1.72 1.69
N SER A 154 5.94 -1.71 3.02
CA SER A 154 5.71 -2.88 3.87
C SER A 154 4.49 -2.60 4.73
N ILE A 155 3.46 -3.43 4.64
CA ILE A 155 2.19 -3.24 5.32
C ILE A 155 1.82 -4.52 6.06
N THR A 156 1.47 -4.40 7.33
CA THR A 156 1.16 -5.55 8.19
C THR A 156 -0.05 -5.24 9.06
N ASP A 157 -0.93 -6.22 9.25
CA ASP A 157 -2.08 -6.13 10.16
C ASP A 157 -3.03 -4.96 9.84
N CYS A 158 -3.30 -4.73 8.54
CA CYS A 158 -4.21 -3.65 8.12
C CYS A 158 -5.55 -4.15 7.59
N SER A 159 -6.63 -3.39 7.77
CA SER A 159 -7.89 -3.78 7.09
C SER A 159 -7.75 -3.60 5.57
N THR A 160 -7.28 -2.42 5.13
CA THR A 160 -7.00 -2.12 3.72
C THR A 160 -5.56 -1.61 3.58
N ALA A 161 -4.76 -2.31 2.76
CA ALA A 161 -3.37 -1.92 2.54
C ALA A 161 -3.20 -0.79 1.49
N ALA A 162 -3.89 -0.85 0.34
CA ALA A 162 -3.87 0.24 -0.64
C ALA A 162 -5.13 0.28 -1.51
N ASP A 163 -5.77 1.44 -1.66
CA ASP A 163 -6.91 1.63 -2.60
C ASP A 163 -6.81 2.83 -3.58
N PRO A 164 -5.63 3.11 -4.17
CA PRO A 164 -5.50 4.28 -5.05
C PRO A 164 -6.17 4.05 -6.41
N ALA A 165 -6.69 5.11 -7.03
CA ALA A 165 -7.22 4.98 -8.41
C ALA A 165 -6.14 4.49 -9.40
N VAL A 166 -4.87 4.88 -9.21
CA VAL A 166 -3.75 4.45 -10.06
C VAL A 166 -2.48 4.18 -9.25
N LEU A 167 -1.86 3.03 -9.53
CA LEU A 167 -0.60 2.58 -8.92
C LEU A 167 0.45 2.30 -10.03
N ASN A 168 1.58 3.01 -10.03
CA ASN A 168 2.67 2.76 -10.99
C ASN A 168 4.05 2.59 -10.34
N ASN A 169 4.80 1.57 -10.76
CA ASN A 169 6.19 1.33 -10.36
C ASN A 169 6.33 1.09 -8.85
N LEU A 170 5.72 0.02 -8.33
CA LEU A 170 5.78 -0.29 -6.90
C LEU A 170 6.47 -1.61 -6.58
N THR A 171 7.04 -1.65 -5.39
CA THR A 171 7.37 -2.87 -4.66
C THR A 171 6.58 -2.89 -3.36
N MET A 172 5.71 -3.89 -3.16
CA MET A 172 4.90 -4.01 -1.95
C MET A 172 5.07 -5.37 -1.29
N SER A 173 5.17 -5.37 0.03
CA SER A 173 5.02 -6.56 0.88
C SER A 173 3.82 -6.32 1.79
N ILE A 174 2.83 -7.20 1.73
CA ILE A 174 1.57 -7.07 2.47
C ILE A 174 1.33 -8.38 3.22
N THR A 175 1.01 -8.29 4.51
CA THR A 175 0.81 -9.45 5.38
C THR A 175 -0.36 -9.20 6.32
N ASP A 176 -1.20 -10.22 6.53
CA ASP A 176 -2.30 -10.19 7.50
C ASP A 176 -3.33 -9.06 7.27
N CYS A 177 -3.61 -8.76 5.99
CA CYS A 177 -4.59 -7.74 5.62
C CYS A 177 -5.93 -8.31 5.13
N SER A 178 -7.05 -7.63 5.37
CA SER A 178 -8.32 -8.07 4.75
C SER A 178 -8.27 -7.88 3.23
N THR A 179 -7.91 -6.67 2.78
CA THR A 179 -7.71 -6.34 1.36
C THR A 179 -6.32 -5.77 1.14
N ALA A 180 -5.53 -6.43 0.30
CA ALA A 180 -4.16 -5.98 0.01
C ALA A 180 -4.12 -4.84 -1.04
N ALA A 181 -4.87 -4.93 -2.14
CA ALA A 181 -4.99 -3.83 -3.09
C ALA A 181 -6.32 -3.86 -3.88
N ASP A 182 -7.10 -2.76 -3.92
CA ASP A 182 -8.24 -2.58 -4.86
C ASP A 182 -8.20 -1.38 -5.87
N PRO A 183 -7.03 -1.03 -6.43
CA PRO A 183 -6.86 0.08 -7.35
C PRO A 183 -7.48 -0.13 -8.73
N ALA A 184 -8.05 0.90 -9.36
CA ALA A 184 -8.63 0.73 -10.70
C ALA A 184 -7.59 0.30 -11.78
N VAL A 185 -6.34 0.75 -11.68
CA VAL A 185 -5.26 0.40 -12.61
C VAL A 185 -3.93 0.20 -11.90
N LEU A 186 -3.30 -0.96 -12.16
CA LEU A 186 -1.93 -1.27 -11.74
C LEU A 186 -0.98 -1.52 -12.90
N ASN A 187 0.18 -0.91 -12.80
CA ASN A 187 1.21 -1.02 -13.82
C ASN A 187 2.63 -1.09 -13.23
N ASN A 188 3.43 -2.05 -13.70
CA ASN A 188 4.82 -2.25 -13.28
C ASN A 188 4.98 -2.49 -11.76
N LEU A 189 4.45 -3.59 -11.23
CA LEU A 189 4.57 -3.90 -9.80
C LEU A 189 5.30 -5.20 -9.52
N THR A 190 5.95 -5.22 -8.37
CA THR A 190 6.37 -6.43 -7.67
C THR A 190 5.62 -6.50 -6.35
N MET A 191 4.79 -7.52 -6.13
CA MET A 191 4.02 -7.68 -4.90
C MET A 191 4.26 -9.04 -4.25
N SER A 192 4.41 -9.04 -2.94
CA SER A 192 4.35 -10.24 -2.10
C SER A 192 3.18 -10.05 -1.14
N ILE A 193 2.22 -10.96 -1.18
CA ILE A 193 1.00 -10.89 -0.36
C ILE A 193 0.84 -12.23 0.38
N THR A 194 0.59 -12.16 1.68
CA THR A 194 0.46 -13.33 2.54
C THR A 194 -0.69 -13.12 3.53
N ASP A 195 -1.47 -14.17 3.77
CA ASP A 195 -2.53 -14.18 4.77
C ASP A 195 -3.60 -13.08 4.56
N CYS A 196 -4.03 -12.87 3.31
CA CYS A 196 -5.06 -11.89 2.98
C CYS A 196 -6.39 -12.48 2.57
N SER A 197 -7.52 -11.83 2.87
CA SER A 197 -8.79 -12.30 2.31
C SER A 197 -8.82 -12.09 0.79
N THR A 198 -8.49 -10.88 0.34
CA THR A 198 -8.36 -10.53 -1.07
C THR A 198 -7.00 -9.91 -1.35
N ALA A 199 -6.23 -10.51 -2.26
CA ALA A 199 -4.89 -10.03 -2.60
C ALA A 199 -4.92 -8.85 -3.59
N ALA A 200 -5.67 -8.96 -4.70
CA ALA A 200 -5.82 -7.85 -5.65
C ALA A 200 -7.14 -7.93 -6.45
N ASP A 201 -7.91 -6.84 -6.54
CA ASP A 201 -9.11 -6.76 -7.43
C ASP A 201 -9.14 -5.56 -8.41
N PRO A 202 -8.03 -5.23 -9.10
CA PRO A 202 -7.99 -4.06 -9.95
C PRO A 202 -8.75 -4.25 -11.26
N ALA A 203 -9.40 -3.23 -11.82
CA ALA A 203 -10.03 -3.39 -13.14
C ALA A 203 -9.02 -3.78 -14.24
N VAL A 204 -7.77 -3.27 -14.17
CA VAL A 204 -6.69 -3.62 -15.11
C VAL A 204 -5.36 -3.83 -14.39
N LEU A 205 -4.70 -4.93 -14.73
CA LEU A 205 -3.40 -5.31 -14.20
C LEU A 205 -2.38 -5.52 -15.34
N ASN A 206 -1.28 -4.76 -15.36
CA ASN A 206 -0.33 -4.78 -16.48
C ASN A 206 1.15 -4.78 -16.03
N ASN A 207 1.96 -5.72 -16.53
CA ASN A 207 3.39 -5.84 -16.22
C ASN A 207 3.67 -6.09 -14.72
N LEU A 208 3.18 -7.19 -14.15
CA LEU A 208 3.38 -7.50 -12.72
C LEU A 208 4.20 -8.77 -12.50
N THR A 209 4.89 -8.79 -11.36
CA THR A 209 5.36 -10.00 -10.69
C THR A 209 4.66 -10.10 -9.34
N MET A 210 3.90 -11.16 -9.10
CA MET A 210 3.17 -11.36 -7.84
C MET A 210 3.49 -12.71 -7.21
N SER A 211 3.71 -12.71 -5.91
CA SER A 211 3.72 -13.91 -5.07
C SER A 211 2.59 -13.79 -4.06
N ILE A 212 1.67 -14.74 -4.06
CA ILE A 212 0.48 -14.74 -3.21
C ILE A 212 0.40 -16.07 -2.47
N THR A 213 0.17 -16.02 -1.17
CA THR A 213 0.13 -17.20 -0.30
C THR A 213 -0.98 -17.04 0.74
N ASP A 214 -1.71 -18.13 1.00
CA ASP A 214 -2.73 -18.19 2.07
C ASP A 214 -3.86 -17.15 1.92
N CYS A 215 -4.27 -16.85 0.68
CA CYS A 215 -5.37 -15.92 0.41
C CYS A 215 -6.69 -16.59 0.06
N SER A 216 -7.84 -16.01 0.41
CA SER A 216 -9.12 -16.54 -0.09
C SER A 216 -9.24 -16.32 -1.61
N THR A 217 -9.01 -15.09 -2.06
CA THR A 217 -8.95 -14.73 -3.49
C THR A 217 -7.62 -14.06 -3.80
N ALA A 218 -6.85 -14.62 -4.73
CA ALA A 218 -5.56 -14.07 -5.11
C ALA A 218 -5.68 -12.91 -6.12
N ALA A 219 -6.44 -13.05 -7.21
CA ALA A 219 -6.67 -11.96 -8.14
C ALA A 219 -8.02 -12.06 -8.90
N ASP A 220 -8.81 -10.99 -8.99
CA ASP A 220 -10.04 -10.98 -9.83
C ASP A 220 -10.18 -9.79 -10.83
N PRO A 221 -9.12 -9.37 -11.53
CA PRO A 221 -9.18 -8.18 -12.37
C PRO A 221 -10.02 -8.38 -13.63
N ALA A 222 -10.64 -7.35 -14.20
CA ALA A 222 -11.31 -7.54 -15.50
C ALA A 222 -10.31 -7.94 -16.62
N VAL A 223 -9.08 -7.42 -16.58
CA VAL A 223 -8.03 -7.71 -17.56
C VAL A 223 -6.67 -7.89 -16.91
N LEU A 224 -5.99 -8.98 -17.28
CA LEU A 224 -4.67 -9.37 -16.80
C LEU A 224 -3.69 -9.47 -17.97
N ASN A 225 -2.64 -8.65 -18.01
CA ASN A 225 -1.72 -8.60 -19.15
C ASN A 225 -0.22 -8.52 -18.78
N ASN A 226 0.61 -9.40 -19.33
CA ASN A 226 2.06 -9.46 -19.07
C ASN A 226 2.40 -9.73 -17.59
N LEU A 227 1.95 -10.83 -17.02
CA LEU A 227 2.23 -11.16 -15.61
C LEU A 227 3.10 -12.41 -15.43
N THR A 228 3.85 -12.40 -14.33
CA THR A 228 4.40 -13.58 -13.69
C THR A 228 3.77 -13.72 -12.31
N MET A 229 3.05 -14.82 -12.06
CA MET A 229 2.39 -15.05 -10.77
C MET A 229 2.77 -16.40 -10.16
N SER A 230 3.00 -16.40 -8.86
CA SER A 230 3.09 -17.61 -8.04
C SER A 230 1.99 -17.53 -6.98
N ILE A 231 1.10 -18.52 -6.96
CA ILE A 231 -0.06 -18.56 -6.06
C ILE A 231 -0.07 -19.90 -5.34
N THR A 232 -0.19 -19.87 -4.02
CA THR A 232 -0.17 -21.07 -3.16
C THR A 232 -1.25 -20.97 -2.10
N ASP A 233 -1.93 -22.07 -1.81
CA ASP A 233 -2.89 -22.17 -0.69
C ASP A 233 -4.05 -21.18 -0.77
N CYS A 234 -4.53 -20.90 -2.00
CA CYS A 234 -5.68 -20.01 -2.22
C CYS A 234 -6.98 -20.73 -2.53
N SER A 235 -8.14 -20.20 -2.10
CA SER A 235 -9.41 -20.78 -2.56
C SER A 235 -9.61 -20.55 -4.06
N THR A 236 -9.43 -19.30 -4.51
CA THR A 236 -9.47 -18.92 -5.93
C THR A 236 -8.18 -18.20 -6.29
N ALA A 237 -7.43 -18.74 -7.26
CA ALA A 237 -6.17 -18.16 -7.69
C ALA A 237 -6.36 -16.99 -8.69
N ALA A 238 -7.18 -17.14 -9.73
CA ALA A 238 -7.51 -16.02 -10.61
C ALA A 238 -8.87 -16.17 -11.33
N ASP A 239 -9.75 -15.17 -11.36
CA ASP A 239 -10.99 -15.21 -12.18
C ASP A 239 -11.25 -14.03 -13.15
N PRO A 240 -10.22 -13.50 -13.83
CA PRO A 240 -10.40 -12.33 -14.67
C PRO A 240 -11.14 -12.63 -15.98
N ALA A 241 -11.81 -11.65 -16.58
CA ALA A 241 -12.47 -11.89 -17.88
C ALA A 241 -11.48 -12.24 -19.00
N VAL A 242 -10.25 -11.70 -18.96
CA VAL A 242 -9.22 -11.91 -19.99
C VAL A 242 -7.81 -12.04 -19.39
N LEU A 243 -7.09 -13.11 -19.75
CA LEU A 243 -5.64 -13.30 -19.54
C LEU A 243 -4.86 -13.20 -20.85
N ASN A 244 -3.83 -12.35 -20.88
CA ASN A 244 -2.90 -12.24 -22.01
C ASN A 244 -1.43 -12.23 -21.57
N ASN A 245 -0.61 -13.09 -22.18
CA ASN A 245 0.86 -13.13 -21.96
C ASN A 245 1.25 -13.39 -20.50
N LEU A 246 0.84 -14.51 -19.91
CA LEU A 246 1.17 -14.84 -18.51
C LEU A 246 2.07 -16.06 -18.35
N THR A 247 2.85 -16.03 -17.29
CA THR A 247 3.45 -17.20 -16.66
C THR A 247 2.85 -17.36 -15.27
N MET A 248 2.18 -18.49 -15.00
CA MET A 248 1.57 -18.74 -13.69
C MET A 248 2.01 -20.08 -13.12
N SER A 249 2.31 -20.10 -11.83
CA SER A 249 2.46 -21.30 -11.02
C SER A 249 1.39 -21.26 -9.92
N ILE A 250 0.54 -22.28 -9.88
CA ILE A 250 -0.58 -22.38 -8.94
C ILE A 250 -0.49 -23.73 -8.23
N THR A 251 -0.54 -23.71 -6.90
CA THR A 251 -0.43 -24.90 -6.07
C THR A 251 -1.47 -24.86 -4.96
N ASP A 252 -2.08 -26.00 -4.65
CA ASP A 252 -2.99 -26.16 -3.50
C ASP A 252 -4.20 -25.20 -3.52
N CYS A 253 -4.77 -24.96 -4.70
CA CYS A 253 -5.94 -24.10 -4.85
C CYS A 253 -7.25 -24.85 -5.11
N SER A 254 -8.39 -24.35 -4.63
CA SER A 254 -9.66 -24.96 -5.04
C SER A 254 -9.93 -24.72 -6.53
N THR A 255 -9.80 -23.48 -6.99
CA THR A 255 -9.91 -23.10 -8.40
C THR A 255 -8.66 -22.36 -8.84
N ALA A 256 -7.97 -22.88 -9.85
CA ALA A 256 -6.75 -22.26 -10.37
C ALA A 256 -7.04 -21.06 -11.30
N ALA A 257 -7.86 -21.19 -12.34
CA ALA A 257 -8.32 -20.02 -13.09
C ALA A 257 -9.63 -20.25 -13.86
N ASP A 258 -10.62 -19.33 -13.85
CA ASP A 258 -11.83 -19.44 -14.70
C ASP A 258 -12.12 -18.27 -15.69
N PRO A 259 -11.10 -17.74 -16.39
CA PRO A 259 -11.28 -16.60 -17.27
C PRO A 259 -12.00 -16.94 -18.57
N ALA A 260 -12.82 -16.03 -19.08
CA ALA A 260 -13.51 -16.23 -20.36
C ALA A 260 -12.55 -16.41 -21.55
N VAL A 261 -11.37 -15.77 -21.53
CA VAL A 261 -10.37 -15.84 -22.61
C VAL A 261 -8.95 -15.97 -22.05
N LEU A 262 -8.21 -16.96 -22.56
CA LEU A 262 -6.77 -17.13 -22.36
C LEU A 262 -6.00 -16.99 -23.67
N ASN A 263 -4.99 -16.11 -23.73
CA ASN A 263 -4.06 -16.05 -24.86
C ASN A 263 -2.58 -15.95 -24.45
N ASN A 264 -1.73 -16.81 -25.01
CA ASN A 264 -0.28 -16.80 -24.83
C ASN A 264 0.15 -17.07 -23.38
N LEU A 265 -0.22 -18.21 -22.80
CA LEU A 265 0.14 -18.54 -21.41
C LEU A 265 1.07 -19.74 -21.29
N THR A 266 1.86 -19.68 -20.23
CA THR A 266 2.52 -20.84 -19.63
C THR A 266 1.97 -21.03 -18.22
N MET A 267 1.34 -22.16 -17.93
CA MET A 267 0.78 -22.45 -16.61
C MET A 267 1.27 -23.78 -16.07
N SER A 268 1.64 -23.79 -14.79
CA SER A 268 1.85 -25.00 -14.00
C SER A 268 0.83 -25.01 -12.87
N ILE A 269 0.00 -26.05 -12.82
CA ILE A 269 -1.07 -26.19 -11.83
C ILE A 269 -0.89 -27.53 -11.12
N THR A 270 -0.86 -27.51 -9.79
CA THR A 270 -0.64 -28.70 -8.96
C THR A 270 -1.64 -28.72 -7.81
N ASP A 271 -2.20 -29.90 -7.52
CA ASP A 271 -3.06 -30.13 -6.35
C ASP A 271 -4.31 -29.24 -6.28
N CYS A 272 -4.88 -28.86 -7.43
CA CYS A 272 -6.10 -28.05 -7.48
C CYS A 272 -7.38 -28.86 -7.70
N SER A 273 -8.52 -28.45 -7.17
CA SER A 273 -9.78 -29.13 -7.52
C SER A 273 -10.14 -28.87 -8.99
N THR A 274 -10.07 -27.62 -9.44
CA THR A 274 -10.32 -27.20 -10.81
C THR A 274 -9.10 -26.50 -11.40
N ALA A 275 -8.57 -27.02 -12.52
CA ALA A 275 -7.42 -26.42 -13.19
C ALA A 275 -7.79 -25.14 -13.99
N ALA A 276 -8.73 -25.22 -14.93
CA ALA A 276 -9.33 -24.04 -15.56
C ALA A 276 -10.62 -24.40 -16.33
N ASP A 277 -11.49 -23.44 -16.69
CA ASP A 277 -12.62 -23.67 -17.62
C ASP A 277 -12.87 -22.51 -18.62
N PRO A 278 -11.86 -22.07 -19.40
CA PRO A 278 -12.01 -20.87 -20.21
C PRO A 278 -12.87 -21.12 -21.45
N ALA A 279 -13.75 -20.18 -21.81
CA ALA A 279 -14.53 -20.30 -23.06
C ALA A 279 -13.64 -20.33 -24.32
N VAL A 280 -12.50 -19.63 -24.30
CA VAL A 280 -11.53 -19.57 -25.41
C VAL A 280 -10.10 -19.76 -24.91
N LEU A 281 -9.37 -20.67 -25.54
CA LEU A 281 -7.96 -20.96 -25.27
C LEU A 281 -7.11 -20.80 -26.54
N ASN A 282 -6.14 -19.89 -26.54
CA ASN A 282 -5.19 -19.71 -27.65
C ASN A 282 -3.72 -19.72 -27.17
N ASN A 283 -2.86 -20.46 -27.88
CA ASN A 283 -1.40 -20.47 -27.70
C ASN A 283 -0.99 -20.76 -26.25
N LEU A 284 -1.26 -21.97 -25.76
CA LEU A 284 -0.96 -22.34 -24.39
C LEU A 284 0.04 -23.47 -24.24
N THR A 285 0.84 -23.37 -23.19
CA THR A 285 1.57 -24.48 -22.59
C THR A 285 1.05 -24.68 -21.17
N MET A 286 0.48 -25.85 -20.87
CA MET A 286 -0.11 -26.13 -19.57
C MET A 286 0.39 -27.47 -19.03
N SER A 287 0.87 -27.48 -17.79
CA SER A 287 1.17 -28.67 -17.03
C SER A 287 0.20 -28.74 -15.85
N ILE A 288 -0.60 -29.80 -15.78
CA ILE A 288 -1.55 -30.03 -14.70
C ILE A 288 -1.18 -31.33 -14.00
N THR A 289 -1.01 -31.27 -12.69
CA THR A 289 -0.74 -32.43 -11.85
C THR A 289 -1.75 -32.50 -10.72
N ASP A 290 -2.32 -33.67 -10.49
CA ASP A 290 -3.18 -33.97 -9.33
C ASP A 290 -4.44 -33.11 -9.19
N CYS A 291 -4.92 -32.57 -10.32
CA CYS A 291 -6.21 -31.90 -10.35
C CYS A 291 -7.41 -32.83 -10.57
N SER A 292 -8.55 -32.49 -9.95
CA SER A 292 -9.79 -33.26 -10.13
C SER A 292 -10.40 -33.06 -11.51
N THR A 293 -10.41 -31.82 -12.01
CA THR A 293 -10.83 -31.44 -13.37
C THR A 293 -9.71 -30.74 -14.14
N ALA A 294 -9.62 -31.05 -15.44
CA ALA A 294 -8.73 -30.38 -16.39
C ALA A 294 -9.50 -29.28 -17.15
N ALA A 295 -8.81 -28.51 -17.99
CA ALA A 295 -9.43 -27.49 -18.84
C ALA A 295 -10.35 -28.07 -19.93
N ASP A 296 -11.57 -27.52 -20.07
CA ASP A 296 -12.57 -27.91 -21.09
C ASP A 296 -13.08 -26.72 -21.95
N PRO A 297 -12.21 -26.07 -22.74
CA PRO A 297 -12.60 -24.87 -23.46
C PRO A 297 -13.54 -25.13 -24.65
N ALA A 298 -14.51 -24.24 -24.84
CA ALA A 298 -15.40 -24.28 -26.02
C ALA A 298 -14.66 -24.02 -27.34
N VAL A 299 -13.56 -23.25 -27.31
CA VAL A 299 -12.70 -22.97 -28.46
C VAL A 299 -11.24 -23.19 -28.09
N LEU A 300 -10.53 -23.99 -28.89
CA LEU A 300 -9.14 -24.39 -28.64
C LEU A 300 -8.24 -24.19 -29.86
N ASN A 301 -7.23 -23.31 -29.76
CA ASN A 301 -6.17 -23.17 -30.76
C ASN A 301 -4.78 -23.27 -30.13
N ASN A 302 -3.90 -24.11 -30.70
CA ASN A 302 -2.49 -24.25 -30.32
C ASN A 302 -2.27 -24.52 -28.82
N LEU A 303 -2.63 -25.72 -28.36
CA LEU A 303 -2.44 -26.17 -26.98
C LEU A 303 -1.40 -27.28 -26.90
N PHE A 304 -0.44 -27.11 -25.99
CA PHE A 304 0.41 -28.18 -25.47
C PHE A 304 0.06 -28.45 -24.01
N THR A 305 -0.66 -29.55 -23.74
CA THR A 305 -1.02 -29.98 -22.39
C THR A 305 -0.28 -31.25 -21.97
N SER A 306 0.19 -31.26 -20.72
CA SER A 306 0.53 -32.46 -19.99
C SER A 306 -0.40 -32.58 -18.79
N PHE A 307 -1.14 -33.68 -18.68
CA PHE A 307 -2.03 -33.96 -17.55
C PHE A 307 -1.58 -35.26 -16.87
N GLN A 308 -1.15 -35.15 -15.61
CA GLN A 308 -0.76 -36.28 -14.76
C GLN A 308 -1.72 -36.34 -13.56
N LYS A 309 -2.51 -37.40 -13.46
CA LYS A 309 -3.39 -37.64 -12.30
C LYS A 309 -2.84 -38.81 -11.49
N HIS A 310 -2.29 -38.57 -10.30
CA HIS A 310 -2.04 -39.64 -9.34
C HIS A 310 -3.37 -40.04 -8.70
N LEU A 311 -3.84 -41.23 -9.08
CA LEU A 311 -4.90 -41.92 -8.36
C LEU A 311 -4.35 -42.32 -6.99
N HIS A 312 -4.60 -41.51 -5.96
CA HIS A 312 -4.47 -41.95 -4.58
C HIS A 312 -5.50 -43.07 -4.38
N ASN A 313 -5.03 -44.32 -4.42
CA ASN A 313 -5.83 -45.50 -4.12
C ASN A 313 -6.15 -45.50 -2.60
N PRO A 314 -7.40 -45.81 -2.19
CA PRO A 314 -7.89 -45.59 -0.83
C PRO A 314 -7.16 -46.40 0.24
#